data_AF-A0A4Q5LAN8-F1
#
_entry.id   AF-A0A4Q5LAN8-F1
#
_cell.length_a   1.000
_cell.length_b   1.000
_cell.length_c   1.000
_cell.angle_alpha   90.00
_cell.angle_beta   90.00
_cell.angle_gamma   90.00
#
_symmetry.space_group_name_H-M   'P 1'
#
loop_
_entity.id
_entity.type
_entity.pdbx_description
1 polymer ?
#
loop_
_entity_poly.entity_id
_entity_poly.type
_entity_poly.pdbx_seq_one_letter_code
_entity_poly.pdbx_strand_id
1 'polypeptide(L)'
;QRAVDCVGNAAGPVTSTTFALPTAAVANDVVINEILFNPRTGGVDFVELLNRSGKYLNVQGWQLGNEKADGSVDGNTISLGPVVLAPGQLLVLTTRPDIVQSSYPTNDPAAFLTMPSFPTFPDDAGIVVVFDALGRPLDRVVYSAKQHLALLRDVNGVSLERIRTDGPSTAANFHSAASTVGYATPGRPNSQYQEDPGGDRLFRLEPEVFTPDEDGQQDFTTLNYTLDKPGYAASITVYDAQGRRTRQLVRNETMATQGFFQWDGLNDQGQKAPVGYYVLHIQLFEPNGGGRQEYKKTVVLGARF
;
A
#
# COMPACT_ATOMS: atom_id res chain seq x y z
N GLN A 1 -8.99 36.28 -17.50
CA GLN A 1 -8.76 35.75 -18.86
C GLN A 1 -10.07 35.13 -19.35
N ARG A 2 -10.46 35.34 -20.62
CA ARG A 2 -11.67 34.73 -21.22
C ARG A 2 -11.23 33.54 -22.07
N ALA A 3 -11.75 32.35 -21.79
CA ALA A 3 -11.64 31.24 -22.74
C ALA A 3 -12.58 31.51 -23.91
N VAL A 4 -12.08 31.39 -25.13
CA VAL A 4 -12.87 31.54 -26.36
C VAL A 4 -12.78 30.26 -27.18
N ASP A 5 -13.84 29.92 -27.91
CA ASP A 5 -13.76 28.85 -28.92
C ASP A 5 -12.87 29.29 -30.11
N CYS A 6 -12.63 28.36 -31.05
CA CYS A 6 -11.78 28.61 -32.21
C CYS A 6 -12.26 29.76 -33.14
N VAL A 7 -13.48 30.27 -32.93
CA VAL A 7 -14.06 31.39 -33.70
C VAL A 7 -14.33 32.63 -32.83
N GLY A 8 -13.86 32.64 -31.58
CA GLY A 8 -13.86 33.82 -30.71
C GLY A 8 -15.08 33.99 -29.82
N ASN A 9 -15.99 33.01 -29.73
CA ASN A 9 -17.12 33.09 -28.80
C ASN A 9 -16.61 32.89 -27.37
N ALA A 10 -16.91 33.83 -26.48
CA ALA A 10 -16.57 33.69 -25.08
C ALA A 10 -17.33 32.49 -24.47
N ALA A 11 -16.59 31.60 -23.81
CA ALA A 11 -17.17 30.74 -22.80
C ALA A 11 -17.92 31.64 -21.80
N GLY A 12 -19.08 31.19 -21.29
CA GLY A 12 -19.94 31.94 -20.38
C GLY A 12 -19.26 32.35 -19.06
N PRO A 13 -19.96 32.44 -17.91
CA PRO A 13 -19.30 32.75 -16.64
C PRO A 13 -18.11 31.82 -16.44
N VAL A 14 -16.94 32.40 -16.12
CA VAL A 14 -15.64 31.73 -16.10
C VAL A 14 -15.68 30.53 -15.15
N THR A 15 -15.81 29.33 -15.70
CA THR A 15 -15.37 28.10 -15.05
C THR A 15 -13.85 28.13 -15.09
N SER A 16 -13.22 28.26 -13.91
CA SER A 16 -11.77 28.08 -13.80
C SER A 16 -11.44 26.67 -14.29
N THR A 17 -10.58 26.56 -15.30
CA THR A 17 -10.02 25.28 -15.75
C THR A 17 -8.55 25.23 -15.40
N THR A 18 -8.09 24.08 -14.91
CA THR A 18 -6.68 23.85 -14.62
C THR A 18 -5.99 23.44 -15.92
N PHE A 19 -5.06 24.27 -16.39
CA PHE A 19 -4.20 23.94 -17.52
C PHE A 19 -2.80 23.63 -17.01
N ALA A 20 -2.30 22.45 -17.34
CA ALA A 20 -0.94 22.03 -17.01
C ALA A 20 -0.34 21.27 -18.18
N LEU A 21 0.97 21.47 -18.41
CA LEU A 21 1.72 20.64 -19.35
C LEU A 21 2.16 19.36 -18.62
N PRO A 22 1.79 18.17 -19.13
CA PRO A 22 2.22 16.92 -18.52
C PRO A 22 3.74 16.82 -18.49
N THR A 23 4.28 16.38 -17.37
CA THR A 23 5.72 16.13 -17.19
C THR A 23 5.99 14.63 -17.28
N ALA A 24 7.17 14.25 -17.76
CA ALA A 24 7.58 12.85 -17.75
C ALA A 24 7.67 12.34 -16.31
N ALA A 25 7.06 11.18 -16.05
CA ALA A 25 7.20 10.51 -14.77
C ALA A 25 8.62 9.94 -14.61
N VAL A 26 9.08 9.91 -13.36
CA VAL A 26 10.23 9.14 -12.92
C VAL A 26 9.81 8.14 -11.85
N ALA A 27 10.70 7.21 -11.50
CA ALA A 27 10.45 6.23 -10.46
C ALA A 27 9.94 6.90 -9.16
N ASN A 28 8.90 6.32 -8.56
CA ASN A 28 8.20 6.81 -7.37
C ASN A 28 7.38 8.12 -7.53
N ASP A 29 7.25 8.71 -8.72
CA ASP A 29 6.25 9.78 -8.93
C ASP A 29 4.83 9.22 -8.80
N VAL A 30 4.62 8.02 -9.35
CA VAL A 30 3.40 7.22 -9.24
C VAL A 30 3.75 5.94 -8.50
N VAL A 31 2.85 5.51 -7.62
CA VAL A 31 2.99 4.27 -6.86
C VAL A 31 1.74 3.43 -6.96
N ILE A 32 1.89 2.12 -6.82
CA ILE A 32 0.78 1.17 -6.63
C ILE A 32 0.21 1.42 -5.23
N ASN A 33 -1.09 1.70 -5.17
CA ASN A 33 -1.80 2.11 -3.97
C ASN A 33 -2.70 1.01 -3.40
N GLU A 34 -3.37 0.25 -4.27
CA GLU A 34 -4.28 -0.82 -3.89
C GLU A 34 -4.23 -1.95 -4.95
N ILE A 35 -4.33 -3.21 -4.52
CA ILE A 35 -4.28 -4.39 -5.39
C ILE A 35 -5.40 -5.34 -4.99
N LEU A 36 -6.32 -5.63 -5.91
CA LEU A 36 -7.24 -6.76 -5.81
C LEU A 36 -6.83 -7.82 -6.84
N PHE A 37 -6.37 -8.96 -6.34
CA PHE A 37 -5.83 -10.07 -7.15
C PHE A 37 -6.55 -11.41 -6.88
N ASN A 38 -7.61 -11.39 -6.06
CA ASN A 38 -8.46 -12.55 -5.79
C ASN A 38 -9.92 -12.09 -5.61
N PRO A 39 -10.60 -11.64 -6.68
CA PRO A 39 -11.95 -11.12 -6.59
C PRO A 39 -12.96 -12.22 -6.22
N ARG A 40 -14.12 -11.83 -5.68
CA ARG A 40 -15.24 -12.78 -5.50
C ARG A 40 -15.69 -13.33 -6.86
N THR A 41 -16.40 -14.45 -6.85
CA THR A 41 -17.01 -15.01 -8.07
C THR A 41 -17.81 -13.95 -8.83
N GLY A 42 -17.49 -13.75 -10.11
CA GLY A 42 -18.10 -12.73 -10.97
C GLY A 42 -17.48 -11.34 -10.87
N GLY A 43 -16.52 -11.14 -9.95
CA GLY A 43 -15.69 -9.95 -9.87
C GLY A 43 -14.53 -9.95 -10.88
N VAL A 44 -13.75 -8.88 -10.86
CA VAL A 44 -12.56 -8.69 -11.69
C VAL A 44 -11.43 -8.10 -10.86
N ASP A 45 -10.20 -8.38 -11.26
CA ASP A 45 -9.02 -7.77 -10.66
C ASP A 45 -9.00 -6.25 -10.89
N PHE A 46 -8.32 -5.55 -9.98
CA PHE A 46 -7.93 -4.17 -10.22
C PHE A 46 -6.59 -3.85 -9.56
N VAL A 47 -5.93 -2.84 -10.11
CA VAL A 47 -4.76 -2.19 -9.50
C VAL A 47 -5.05 -0.70 -9.48
N GLU A 48 -4.87 -0.07 -8.33
CA GLU A 48 -4.98 1.37 -8.19
C GLU A 48 -3.60 2.02 -8.14
N LEU A 49 -3.45 3.12 -8.89
CA LEU A 49 -2.26 3.96 -8.86
C LEU A 49 -2.54 5.25 -8.10
N LEU A 50 -1.55 5.72 -7.34
CA LEU A 50 -1.53 7.04 -6.73
C LEU A 50 -0.42 7.88 -7.35
N ASN A 51 -0.75 9.05 -7.89
CA ASN A 51 0.27 10.06 -8.18
C ASN A 51 0.62 10.82 -6.90
N ARG A 52 1.74 10.43 -6.28
CA ARG A 52 2.22 11.08 -5.06
C ARG A 52 3.14 12.27 -5.34
N SER A 53 3.41 12.57 -6.62
CA SER A 53 4.22 13.71 -7.02
C SER A 53 3.40 15.01 -7.12
N GLY A 54 4.09 16.15 -7.24
CA GLY A 54 3.48 17.43 -7.59
C GLY A 54 3.25 17.66 -9.09
N LYS A 55 3.39 16.62 -9.94
CA LYS A 55 3.33 16.72 -11.41
C LYS A 55 1.97 16.30 -11.93
N TYR A 56 1.57 16.87 -13.05
CA TYR A 56 0.53 16.29 -13.90
C TYR A 56 1.18 15.28 -14.84
N LEU A 57 0.71 14.04 -14.81
CA LEU A 57 1.33 12.93 -15.54
C LEU A 57 0.39 12.42 -16.61
N ASN A 58 0.85 12.28 -17.85
CA ASN A 58 0.07 11.62 -18.89
C ASN A 58 0.41 10.13 -18.88
N VAL A 59 -0.58 9.27 -18.58
CA VAL A 59 -0.40 7.82 -18.51
C VAL A 59 -0.58 7.12 -19.86
N GLN A 60 -0.74 7.88 -20.95
CA GLN A 60 -0.78 7.35 -22.30
C GLN A 60 0.48 6.52 -22.61
N GLY A 61 0.28 5.33 -23.15
CA GLY A 61 1.34 4.39 -23.53
C GLY A 61 2.01 3.68 -22.36
N TRP A 62 1.66 4.00 -21.10
CA TRP A 62 2.15 3.27 -19.94
C TRP A 62 1.62 1.84 -19.94
N GLN A 63 2.30 0.95 -19.22
CA GLN A 63 1.92 -0.45 -19.12
C GLN A 63 1.79 -0.88 -17.66
N LEU A 64 0.74 -1.65 -17.37
CA LEU A 64 0.63 -2.43 -16.15
C LEU A 64 1.09 -3.85 -16.45
N GLY A 65 1.90 -4.45 -15.59
CA GLY A 65 2.44 -5.77 -15.81
C GLY A 65 2.42 -6.67 -14.58
N ASN A 66 2.40 -7.98 -14.84
CA ASN A 66 2.78 -9.00 -13.87
C ASN A 66 4.17 -9.54 -14.23
N GLU A 67 5.18 -9.21 -13.42
CA GLU A 67 6.53 -9.74 -13.58
C GLU A 67 6.61 -11.17 -13.01
N LYS A 68 7.14 -12.10 -13.81
CA LYS A 68 7.31 -13.51 -13.44
C LYS A 68 8.70 -13.75 -12.87
N ALA A 69 8.88 -14.87 -12.19
CA ALA A 69 10.16 -15.24 -11.56
C ALA A 69 11.33 -15.39 -12.55
N ASP A 70 11.05 -15.65 -13.83
CA ASP A 70 12.04 -15.73 -14.90
C ASP A 70 12.39 -14.36 -15.52
N GLY A 71 11.80 -13.28 -15.01
CA GLY A 71 11.99 -11.91 -15.50
C GLY A 71 11.12 -11.53 -16.69
N SER A 72 10.29 -12.45 -17.21
CA SER A 72 9.28 -12.11 -18.22
C SER A 72 8.15 -11.28 -17.61
N VAL A 73 7.48 -10.46 -18.42
CA VAL A 73 6.36 -9.62 -17.98
C VAL A 73 5.15 -9.88 -18.87
N ASP A 74 4.04 -10.24 -18.24
CA ASP A 74 2.70 -10.18 -18.85
C ASP A 74 2.20 -8.73 -18.73
N GLY A 75 2.41 -7.93 -19.79
CA GLY A 75 2.17 -6.49 -19.80
C GLY A 75 0.99 -6.09 -20.66
N ASN A 76 0.18 -5.15 -20.17
CA ASN A 76 -0.96 -4.59 -20.88
C ASN A 76 -0.93 -3.06 -20.83
N THR A 77 -1.23 -2.41 -21.96
CA THR A 77 -1.24 -0.96 -22.07
C THR A 77 -2.39 -0.35 -21.24
N ILE A 78 -2.06 0.61 -20.39
CA ILE A 78 -3.02 1.32 -19.52
C ILE A 78 -3.98 2.18 -20.35
N SER A 79 -3.45 2.98 -21.28
CA SER A 79 -4.25 3.80 -22.19
C SER A 79 -3.54 4.04 -23.51
N LEU A 80 -4.28 3.94 -24.62
CA LEU A 80 -3.80 4.38 -25.95
C LEU A 80 -3.96 5.89 -26.16
N GLY A 81 -4.91 6.51 -25.44
CA GLY A 81 -5.21 7.94 -25.52
C GLY A 81 -4.64 8.73 -24.33
N PRO A 82 -4.64 10.08 -24.41
CA PRO A 82 -4.20 10.92 -23.31
C PRO A 82 -5.12 10.77 -22.09
N VAL A 83 -4.52 10.44 -20.96
CA VAL A 83 -5.19 10.40 -19.64
C VAL A 83 -4.27 11.09 -18.66
N VAL A 84 -4.72 12.18 -18.07
CA VAL A 84 -3.92 12.97 -17.13
C VAL A 84 -4.24 12.54 -15.70
N LEU A 85 -3.21 12.12 -14.99
CA LEU A 85 -3.23 11.86 -13.56
C LEU A 85 -2.67 13.06 -12.83
N ALA A 86 -3.53 13.81 -12.13
CA ALA A 86 -3.16 15.01 -11.39
C ALA A 86 -2.41 14.67 -10.07
N PRO A 87 -1.70 15.65 -9.47
CA PRO A 87 -1.10 15.47 -8.14
C PRO A 87 -2.11 14.99 -7.11
N GLY A 88 -1.76 13.94 -6.36
CA GLY A 88 -2.60 13.34 -5.32
C GLY A 88 -3.77 12.49 -5.83
N GLN A 89 -3.95 12.37 -7.15
CA GLN A 89 -5.09 11.66 -7.73
C GLN A 89 -4.85 10.14 -7.78
N LEU A 90 -5.94 9.40 -7.58
CA LEU A 90 -6.03 7.95 -7.74
C LEU A 90 -6.49 7.56 -9.15
N LEU A 91 -6.00 6.44 -9.66
CA LEU A 91 -6.41 5.85 -10.93
C LEU A 91 -6.59 4.35 -10.78
N VAL A 92 -7.84 3.89 -10.76
CA VAL A 92 -8.21 2.48 -10.70
C VAL A 92 -8.16 1.89 -12.11
N LEU A 93 -7.32 0.88 -12.29
CA LEU A 93 -7.14 0.15 -13.53
C LEU A 93 -7.86 -1.19 -13.43
N THR A 94 -8.80 -1.45 -14.35
CA THR A 94 -9.53 -2.73 -14.40
C THR A 94 -10.19 -2.93 -15.76
N THR A 95 -10.57 -4.16 -16.12
CA THR A 95 -11.32 -4.44 -17.36
C THR A 95 -12.78 -4.03 -17.28
N ARG A 96 -13.36 -4.00 -16.07
CA ARG A 96 -14.79 -3.77 -15.86
C ARG A 96 -15.03 -2.85 -14.67
N PRO A 97 -14.88 -1.53 -14.85
CA PRO A 97 -15.18 -0.56 -13.79
C PRO A 97 -16.58 -0.71 -13.21
N ASP A 98 -17.57 -1.05 -14.03
CA ASP A 98 -18.94 -1.27 -13.61
C ASP A 98 -19.07 -2.43 -12.61
N ILE A 99 -18.31 -3.52 -12.80
CA ILE A 99 -18.29 -4.65 -11.86
C ILE A 99 -17.65 -4.22 -10.53
N VAL A 100 -16.51 -3.54 -10.57
CA VAL A 100 -15.83 -3.05 -9.35
C VAL A 100 -16.72 -2.07 -8.58
N GLN A 101 -17.33 -1.10 -9.27
CA GLN A 101 -18.24 -0.11 -8.69
C GLN A 101 -19.52 -0.73 -8.11
N SER A 102 -19.99 -1.85 -8.66
CA SER A 102 -21.13 -2.60 -8.10
C SER A 102 -20.76 -3.49 -6.91
N SER A 103 -19.48 -3.91 -6.82
CA SER A 103 -19.00 -4.84 -5.80
C SER A 103 -18.48 -4.14 -4.55
N TYR A 104 -18.01 -2.90 -4.69
CA TYR A 104 -17.36 -2.13 -3.64
C TYR A 104 -17.97 -0.72 -3.50
N PRO A 105 -18.12 -0.18 -2.29
CA PRO A 105 -18.61 1.18 -2.12
C PRO A 105 -17.56 2.17 -2.63
N THR A 106 -17.82 2.86 -3.74
CA THR A 106 -16.92 3.86 -4.32
C THR A 106 -17.67 5.14 -4.66
N ASN A 107 -17.01 6.28 -4.48
CA ASN A 107 -17.62 7.61 -4.59
C ASN A 107 -17.04 8.45 -5.73
N ASP A 108 -16.04 7.96 -6.47
CA ASP A 108 -15.42 8.68 -7.58
C ASP A 108 -15.34 7.82 -8.85
N PRO A 109 -16.40 7.82 -9.68
CA PRO A 109 -16.38 7.13 -10.97
C PRO A 109 -15.32 7.66 -11.94
N ALA A 110 -14.85 8.90 -11.77
CA ALA A 110 -13.83 9.49 -12.64
C ALA A 110 -12.42 8.98 -12.34
N ALA A 111 -12.22 8.31 -11.19
CA ALA A 111 -10.97 7.62 -10.86
C ALA A 111 -10.79 6.31 -11.64
N PHE A 112 -11.79 5.82 -12.37
CA PHE A 112 -11.72 4.53 -13.05
C PHE A 112 -11.31 4.66 -14.52
N LEU A 113 -10.38 3.81 -14.93
CA LEU A 113 -9.94 3.67 -16.31
C LEU A 113 -10.11 2.21 -16.76
N THR A 114 -10.98 2.02 -17.76
CA THR A 114 -11.18 0.72 -18.40
C THR A 114 -9.96 0.32 -19.21
N MET A 115 -9.36 -0.82 -18.90
CA MET A 115 -8.33 -1.45 -19.72
C MET A 115 -8.96 -2.51 -20.65
N PRO A 116 -8.59 -2.59 -21.94
CA PRO A 116 -9.11 -3.62 -22.85
C PRO A 116 -8.75 -5.05 -22.46
N SER A 117 -7.60 -5.22 -21.79
CA SER A 117 -7.07 -6.46 -21.26
C SER A 117 -6.25 -6.15 -20.02
N PHE A 118 -6.03 -7.16 -19.17
CA PHE A 118 -5.35 -7.00 -17.88
C PHE A 118 -4.30 -8.09 -17.71
N PRO A 119 -3.16 -7.81 -17.05
CA PRO A 119 -2.22 -8.86 -16.69
C PRO A 119 -2.90 -9.93 -15.83
N THR A 120 -2.50 -11.18 -16.00
CA THR A 120 -2.99 -12.27 -15.16
C THR A 120 -2.27 -12.21 -13.82
N PHE A 121 -2.97 -11.87 -12.74
CA PHE A 121 -2.45 -11.87 -11.38
C PHE A 121 -2.89 -13.16 -10.64
N PRO A 122 -1.95 -14.01 -10.18
CA PRO A 122 -2.30 -15.19 -9.40
C PRO A 122 -2.87 -14.85 -8.02
N ASP A 123 -3.85 -15.64 -7.57
CA ASP A 123 -4.51 -15.50 -6.26
C ASP A 123 -3.58 -15.76 -5.05
N ASP A 124 -2.37 -16.31 -5.25
CA ASP A 124 -1.47 -16.69 -4.16
C ASP A 124 -0.31 -15.69 -3.96
N ALA A 125 0.40 -15.34 -5.03
CA ALA A 125 1.48 -14.37 -5.06
C ALA A 125 1.86 -13.92 -6.47
N GLY A 126 2.33 -12.68 -6.59
CA GLY A 126 2.80 -12.13 -7.86
C GLY A 126 3.55 -10.82 -7.69
N ILE A 127 3.86 -10.18 -8.81
CA ILE A 127 4.63 -8.92 -8.82
C ILE A 127 3.91 -7.94 -9.74
N VAL A 128 3.27 -6.93 -9.16
CA VAL A 128 2.71 -5.82 -9.93
C VAL A 128 3.85 -4.86 -10.28
N VAL A 129 3.94 -4.48 -11.54
CA VAL A 129 4.89 -3.47 -12.02
C VAL A 129 4.21 -2.50 -12.96
N VAL A 130 4.56 -1.22 -12.86
CA VAL A 130 4.07 -0.17 -13.75
C VAL A 130 5.26 0.37 -14.53
N PHE A 131 5.13 0.42 -15.85
CA PHE A 131 6.13 1.00 -16.74
C PHE A 131 5.59 2.27 -17.39
N ASP A 132 6.48 3.24 -17.61
CA ASP A 132 6.16 4.37 -18.48
C ASP A 132 6.12 3.97 -19.96
N ALA A 133 5.81 4.94 -20.83
CA ALA A 133 5.72 4.73 -22.28
C ALA A 133 7.07 4.35 -22.94
N LEU A 134 8.20 4.48 -22.25
CA LEU A 134 9.54 4.08 -22.71
C LEU A 134 9.96 2.72 -22.15
N GLY A 135 9.09 2.03 -21.39
CA GLY A 135 9.38 0.75 -20.77
C GLY A 135 10.24 0.85 -19.51
N ARG A 136 10.35 2.03 -18.90
CA ARG A 136 11.09 2.21 -17.64
C ARG A 136 10.16 1.94 -16.45
N PRO A 137 10.57 1.16 -15.43
CA PRO A 137 9.72 0.89 -14.28
C PRO A 137 9.54 2.17 -13.44
N LEU A 138 8.28 2.49 -13.13
CA LEU A 138 7.86 3.60 -12.27
C LEU A 138 7.64 3.14 -10.83
N ASP A 139 6.99 1.99 -10.66
CA ASP A 139 6.82 1.33 -9.36
C ASP A 139 6.72 -0.20 -9.54
N ARG A 140 7.04 -0.93 -8.48
CA ARG A 140 7.03 -2.40 -8.45
C ARG A 140 6.73 -2.91 -7.04
N VAL A 141 5.72 -3.75 -6.89
CA VAL A 141 5.31 -4.34 -5.62
C VAL A 141 5.19 -5.85 -5.75
N VAL A 142 5.87 -6.58 -4.88
CA VAL A 142 5.62 -8.02 -4.67
C VAL A 142 4.42 -8.15 -3.75
N TYR A 143 3.42 -8.92 -4.15
CA TYR A 143 2.26 -9.24 -3.33
C TYR A 143 2.13 -10.74 -3.06
N SER A 144 1.37 -11.09 -2.02
CA SER A 144 0.96 -12.44 -1.67
C SER A 144 -0.30 -12.40 -0.82
N ALA A 145 -1.16 -13.41 -0.97
CA ALA A 145 -2.29 -13.68 -0.08
C ALA A 145 -1.90 -13.75 1.40
N LYS A 146 -0.63 -14.03 1.73
CA LYS A 146 -0.12 -14.04 3.11
C LYS A 146 -0.01 -12.65 3.76
N GLN A 147 -0.12 -11.57 2.98
CA GLN A 147 -0.23 -10.21 3.52
C GLN A 147 -1.64 -9.90 4.01
N HIS A 148 -2.63 -10.73 3.65
CA HIS A 148 -3.94 -10.57 4.26
C HIS A 148 -3.88 -10.87 5.76
N LEU A 149 -4.70 -10.17 6.52
CA LEU A 149 -4.84 -10.42 7.95
C LEU A 149 -5.27 -11.87 8.12
N ALA A 150 -4.45 -12.68 8.80
CA ALA A 150 -4.72 -14.11 8.91
C ALA A 150 -5.96 -14.44 9.78
N LEU A 151 -6.56 -13.44 10.42
CA LEU A 151 -7.85 -13.55 11.12
C LEU A 151 -9.05 -13.61 10.16
N LEU A 152 -8.88 -13.15 8.92
CA LEU A 152 -9.92 -13.20 7.90
C LEU A 152 -10.26 -14.65 7.56
N ARG A 153 -11.55 -14.98 7.64
CA ARG A 153 -12.06 -16.32 7.29
C ARG A 153 -12.07 -16.57 5.78
N ASP A 154 -12.26 -15.49 5.02
CA ASP A 154 -12.31 -15.49 3.57
C ASP A 154 -11.62 -14.23 3.07
N VAL A 155 -10.64 -14.41 2.17
CA VAL A 155 -9.89 -13.32 1.54
C VAL A 155 -10.40 -13.00 0.13
N ASN A 156 -11.42 -13.71 -0.35
CA ASN A 156 -12.02 -13.44 -1.65
C ASN A 156 -12.69 -12.05 -1.66
N GLY A 157 -12.25 -11.22 -2.58
CA GLY A 157 -12.68 -9.84 -2.73
C GLY A 157 -12.05 -8.88 -1.73
N VAL A 158 -11.03 -9.29 -0.97
CA VAL A 158 -10.28 -8.40 -0.08
C VAL A 158 -9.07 -7.86 -0.82
N SER A 159 -8.93 -6.54 -0.92
CA SER A 159 -7.76 -5.93 -1.53
C SER A 159 -6.62 -5.76 -0.53
N LEU A 160 -5.40 -5.64 -1.05
CA LEU A 160 -4.24 -5.15 -0.31
C LEU A 160 -4.09 -3.65 -0.54
N GLU A 161 -4.14 -2.89 0.54
CA GLU A 161 -4.03 -1.44 0.57
C GLU A 161 -2.67 -1.01 1.10
N ARG A 162 -2.01 -0.07 0.39
CA ARG A 162 -0.80 0.59 0.87
C ARG A 162 -1.06 1.34 2.17
N ILE A 163 -0.17 1.17 3.16
CA ILE A 163 -0.28 1.79 4.49
C ILE A 163 0.30 3.22 4.46
N ARG A 164 1.55 3.38 3.97
CA ARG A 164 2.28 4.66 3.87
C ARG A 164 2.47 5.05 2.40
N THR A 165 1.85 6.17 1.98
CA THR A 165 1.90 6.67 0.59
C THR A 165 3.30 7.15 0.17
N ASP A 166 4.04 7.73 1.11
CA ASP A 166 5.44 8.17 0.97
C ASP A 166 6.46 7.04 1.21
N GLY A 167 6.05 5.98 1.92
CA GLY A 167 6.85 4.80 2.22
C GLY A 167 7.26 3.96 1.00
N PRO A 168 8.16 2.97 1.20
CA PRO A 168 8.70 2.16 0.13
C PRO A 168 7.65 1.19 -0.44
N SER A 169 7.84 0.78 -1.69
CA SER A 169 6.99 -0.19 -2.39
C SER A 169 7.39 -1.63 -2.06
N THR A 170 7.16 -2.03 -0.81
CA THR A 170 7.47 -3.38 -0.32
C THR A 170 6.20 -4.06 0.18
N ALA A 171 6.20 -5.40 0.22
CA ALA A 171 5.09 -6.18 0.75
C ALA A 171 4.69 -5.78 2.18
N ALA A 172 5.66 -5.35 3.00
CA ALA A 172 5.42 -4.90 4.38
C ALA A 172 4.62 -3.59 4.48
N ASN A 173 4.53 -2.82 3.38
CA ASN A 173 3.78 -1.58 3.32
C ASN A 173 2.35 -1.75 2.80
N PHE A 174 1.81 -2.96 2.86
CA PHE A 174 0.45 -3.28 2.43
C PHE A 174 -0.26 -4.12 3.49
N HIS A 175 -1.56 -3.89 3.66
CA HIS A 175 -2.40 -4.66 4.57
C HIS A 175 -3.80 -4.88 3.97
N SER A 176 -4.60 -5.76 4.57
CA SER A 176 -5.98 -5.98 4.10
C SER A 176 -6.83 -4.74 4.26
N ALA A 177 -7.63 -4.43 3.24
CA ALA A 177 -8.72 -3.48 3.37
C ALA A 177 -9.70 -3.88 4.48
N ALA A 178 -10.25 -2.89 5.18
CA ALA A 178 -11.15 -3.10 6.30
C ALA A 178 -12.50 -3.67 5.87
N SER A 179 -13.12 -4.47 6.74
CA SER A 179 -14.46 -5.02 6.50
C SER A 179 -15.54 -3.93 6.47
N THR A 180 -15.39 -2.89 7.29
CA THR A 180 -16.32 -1.75 7.43
C THR A 180 -16.42 -0.90 6.17
N VAL A 181 -15.39 -0.91 5.33
CA VAL A 181 -15.38 -0.22 4.03
C VAL A 181 -15.80 -1.12 2.87
N GLY A 182 -16.08 -2.41 3.14
CA GLY A 182 -16.49 -3.40 2.15
C GLY A 182 -15.35 -4.21 1.56
N TYR A 183 -14.18 -4.26 2.24
CA TYR A 183 -12.98 -5.01 1.84
C TYR A 183 -12.22 -4.47 0.61
N ALA A 184 -12.51 -3.25 0.18
CA ALA A 184 -11.69 -2.50 -0.78
C ALA A 184 -12.03 -0.99 -0.74
N THR A 185 -11.15 -0.16 -1.28
CA THR A 185 -11.31 1.29 -1.38
C THR A 185 -11.06 1.89 -2.78
N PRO A 186 -11.46 1.24 -3.88
CA PRO A 186 -11.14 1.74 -5.21
C PRO A 186 -11.71 3.16 -5.43
N GLY A 187 -10.84 4.09 -5.80
CA GLY A 187 -11.15 5.49 -6.09
C GLY A 187 -11.27 6.39 -4.86
N ARG A 188 -10.84 5.96 -3.67
CA ARG A 188 -10.87 6.77 -2.44
C ARG A 188 -9.67 6.44 -1.53
N PRO A 189 -9.41 7.22 -0.48
CA PRO A 189 -8.31 6.93 0.44
C PRO A 189 -8.41 5.53 1.05
N ASN A 190 -7.27 4.83 1.12
CA ASN A 190 -7.15 3.51 1.74
C ASN A 190 -7.66 3.53 3.19
N SER A 191 -8.38 2.48 3.58
CA SER A 191 -8.82 2.27 4.96
C SER A 191 -7.66 2.01 5.92
N GLN A 192 -6.56 1.46 5.42
CA GLN A 192 -5.33 1.19 6.19
C GLN A 192 -4.32 2.36 6.14
N TYR A 193 -4.69 3.50 5.53
CA TYR A 193 -3.80 4.65 5.45
C TYR A 193 -3.41 5.14 6.84
N GLN A 194 -2.11 5.36 7.01
CA GLN A 194 -1.55 5.95 8.20
C GLN A 194 -0.35 6.82 7.77
N GLU A 195 -0.23 8.02 8.32
CA GLU A 195 0.93 8.89 8.09
C GLU A 195 2.21 8.31 8.72
N ASP A 196 3.37 8.64 8.17
CA ASP A 196 4.63 8.41 8.90
C ASP A 196 4.58 9.24 10.19
N PRO A 197 4.61 8.59 11.38
CA PRO A 197 4.52 9.31 12.64
C PRO A 197 5.68 10.30 12.86
N GLY A 198 6.77 10.18 12.09
CA GLY A 198 7.89 11.12 12.08
C GLY A 198 8.66 11.22 13.40
N GLY A 199 9.74 12.00 13.35
CA GLY A 199 10.53 12.42 14.51
C GLY A 199 11.85 11.67 14.72
N ASP A 200 12.71 12.25 15.56
CA ASP A 200 14.09 11.80 15.81
C ASP A 200 14.19 10.59 16.74
N ARG A 201 13.09 9.86 16.95
CA ARG A 201 13.08 8.68 17.83
C ARG A 201 13.52 7.46 17.03
N LEU A 202 14.58 6.81 17.50
CA LEU A 202 15.10 5.58 16.92
C LEU A 202 14.04 4.48 16.75
N PHE A 203 13.12 4.34 17.72
CA PHE A 203 12.00 3.40 17.66
C PHE A 203 10.74 4.03 18.27
N ARG A 204 9.60 3.91 17.57
CA ARG A 204 8.27 4.38 18.00
C ARG A 204 7.19 3.38 17.59
N LEU A 205 6.34 3.00 18.54
CA LEU A 205 5.13 2.23 18.25
C LEU A 205 3.99 3.18 17.89
N GLU A 206 3.23 2.83 16.87
CA GLU A 206 2.02 3.56 16.50
C GLU A 206 1.00 2.61 15.84
N PRO A 207 -0.23 2.49 16.37
CA PRO A 207 -0.64 2.95 17.71
C PRO A 207 -0.02 2.10 18.84
N GLU A 208 0.09 2.65 20.05
CA GLU A 208 0.53 1.90 21.25
C GLU A 208 -0.57 0.99 21.83
N VAL A 209 -1.81 1.15 21.37
CA VAL A 209 -2.96 0.29 21.66
C VAL A 209 -3.64 -0.03 20.36
N PHE A 210 -3.89 -1.31 20.09
CA PHE A 210 -4.51 -1.75 18.84
C PHE A 210 -5.49 -2.90 19.06
N THR A 211 -6.53 -2.98 18.22
CA THR A 211 -7.65 -3.93 18.28
C THR A 211 -7.79 -4.60 16.92
N PRO A 212 -7.21 -5.80 16.69
CA PRO A 212 -7.33 -6.50 15.42
C PRO A 212 -8.73 -7.12 15.32
N ASP A 213 -9.70 -6.32 14.89
CA ASP A 213 -11.12 -6.69 14.72
C ASP A 213 -11.67 -6.38 13.31
N GLU A 214 -10.78 -6.00 12.39
CA GLU A 214 -11.04 -5.78 10.97
C GLU A 214 -11.92 -4.57 10.68
N ASP A 215 -12.02 -3.63 11.62
CA ASP A 215 -12.87 -2.46 11.48
C ASP A 215 -12.19 -1.26 10.78
N GLY A 216 -10.90 -1.41 10.44
CA GLY A 216 -10.06 -0.38 9.81
C GLY A 216 -9.47 0.61 10.79
N GLN A 217 -9.75 0.47 12.08
CA GLN A 217 -9.26 1.33 13.15
C GLN A 217 -8.31 0.55 14.05
N GLN A 218 -7.02 0.85 13.91
CA GLN A 218 -6.00 0.29 14.80
C GLN A 218 -5.99 -1.25 14.77
N ASP A 219 -6.14 -1.85 13.59
CA ASP A 219 -6.12 -3.32 13.41
C ASP A 219 -4.74 -3.95 13.64
N PHE A 220 -3.70 -3.13 13.64
CA PHE A 220 -2.33 -3.54 13.88
C PHE A 220 -1.53 -2.39 14.50
N THR A 221 -0.37 -2.71 15.06
CA THR A 221 0.64 -1.73 15.45
C THR A 221 1.80 -1.72 14.47
N THR A 222 2.47 -0.58 14.34
CA THR A 222 3.73 -0.44 13.60
C THR A 222 4.85 -0.02 14.53
N LEU A 223 5.98 -0.73 14.48
CA LEU A 223 7.24 -0.30 15.06
C LEU A 223 8.01 0.50 14.00
N ASN A 224 7.85 1.81 14.03
CA ASN A 224 8.51 2.78 13.17
C ASN A 224 9.94 3.03 13.69
N TYR A 225 10.90 3.24 12.79
CA TYR A 225 12.29 3.48 13.14
C TYR A 225 12.99 4.46 12.18
N THR A 226 13.98 5.17 12.72
CA THR A 226 14.90 6.04 11.97
C THR A 226 16.31 5.83 12.49
N LEU A 227 17.21 5.36 11.62
CA LEU A 227 18.62 5.06 11.90
C LEU A 227 19.53 6.16 11.35
N ASP A 228 20.66 6.36 12.02
CA ASP A 228 21.66 7.40 11.70
C ASP A 228 22.51 7.09 10.47
N LYS A 229 22.67 5.81 10.12
CA LYS A 229 23.48 5.32 9.00
C LYS A 229 22.93 3.98 8.47
N PRO A 230 23.20 3.61 7.20
CA PRO A 230 22.80 2.32 6.67
C PRO A 230 23.62 1.16 7.24
N GLY A 231 23.16 -0.08 7.01
CA GLY A 231 23.91 -1.30 7.31
C GLY A 231 23.62 -1.95 8.66
N TYR A 232 22.64 -1.43 9.41
CA TYR A 232 22.13 -2.11 10.59
C TYR A 232 21.37 -3.38 10.23
N ALA A 233 21.32 -4.30 11.19
CA ALA A 233 20.38 -5.42 11.19
C ALA A 233 19.59 -5.45 12.51
N ALA A 234 18.41 -6.06 12.51
CA ALA A 234 17.64 -6.24 13.75
C ALA A 234 17.03 -7.63 13.90
N SER A 235 16.85 -8.02 15.16
CA SER A 235 15.90 -9.06 15.57
C SER A 235 14.84 -8.43 16.46
N ILE A 236 13.57 -8.65 16.12
CA ILE A 236 12.43 -8.05 16.85
C ILE A 236 11.51 -9.18 17.29
N THR A 237 11.32 -9.27 18.59
CA THR A 237 10.57 -10.33 19.25
C THR A 237 9.53 -9.74 20.18
N VAL A 238 8.28 -10.18 20.05
CA VAL A 238 7.17 -9.80 20.92
C VAL A 238 7.09 -10.80 22.08
N TYR A 239 7.07 -10.27 23.30
CA TYR A 239 6.89 -11.02 24.54
C TYR A 239 5.60 -10.61 25.24
N ASP A 240 4.94 -11.54 25.90
CA ASP A 240 3.82 -11.23 26.79
C ASP A 240 4.30 -10.64 28.13
N ALA A 241 3.35 -10.24 28.98
CA ALA A 241 3.64 -9.69 30.31
C ALA A 241 4.37 -10.66 31.26
N GLN A 242 4.41 -11.97 30.95
CA GLN A 242 5.17 -12.98 31.70
C GLN A 242 6.56 -13.25 31.09
N GLY A 243 6.94 -12.55 30.02
CA GLY A 243 8.20 -12.73 29.32
C GLY A 243 8.24 -13.96 28.41
N ARG A 244 7.10 -14.56 28.07
CA ARG A 244 7.03 -15.67 27.10
C ARG A 244 7.02 -15.12 25.68
N ARG A 245 7.79 -15.73 24.78
CA ARG A 245 7.81 -15.35 23.37
C ARG A 245 6.44 -15.59 22.76
N THR A 246 5.83 -14.52 22.24
CA THR A 246 4.53 -14.56 21.55
C THR A 246 4.75 -14.61 20.04
N ARG A 247 5.61 -13.75 19.50
CA ARG A 247 5.84 -13.63 18.06
C ARG A 247 7.29 -13.24 17.74
N GLN A 248 7.89 -13.86 16.73
CA GLN A 248 9.11 -13.36 16.08
C GLN A 248 8.71 -12.53 14.85
N LEU A 249 8.89 -11.22 14.88
CA LEU A 249 8.57 -10.36 13.73
C LEU A 249 9.69 -10.40 12.69
N VAL A 250 10.93 -10.33 13.15
CA VAL A 250 12.12 -10.20 12.30
C VAL A 250 13.27 -10.96 12.94
N ARG A 251 14.08 -11.70 12.16
CA ARG A 251 15.22 -12.47 12.69
C ARG A 251 16.50 -12.16 11.93
N ASN A 252 17.28 -11.23 12.47
CA ASN A 252 18.58 -10.81 11.93
C ASN A 252 18.49 -10.32 10.48
N GLU A 253 17.51 -9.47 10.20
CA GLU A 253 17.32 -8.88 8.88
C GLU A 253 17.96 -7.50 8.79
N THR A 254 18.48 -7.15 7.62
CA THR A 254 19.03 -5.83 7.35
C THR A 254 17.93 -4.78 7.30
N MET A 255 18.27 -3.55 7.70
CA MET A 255 17.33 -2.44 7.78
C MET A 255 17.73 -1.31 6.84
N ALA A 256 16.74 -0.70 6.19
CA ALA A 256 16.89 0.63 5.62
C ALA A 256 17.11 1.68 6.74
N THR A 257 17.50 2.90 6.40
CA THR A 257 17.67 3.97 7.40
C THR A 257 16.36 4.48 7.98
N GLN A 258 15.23 4.20 7.33
CA GLN A 258 13.89 4.48 7.83
C GLN A 258 12.93 3.38 7.39
N GLY A 259 11.89 3.14 8.16
CA GLY A 259 10.87 2.16 7.84
C GLY A 259 10.06 1.73 9.06
N PHE A 260 9.32 0.65 8.91
CA PHE A 260 8.52 0.10 10.00
C PHE A 260 8.37 -1.41 9.90
N PHE A 261 8.02 -2.03 11.03
CA PHE A 261 7.58 -3.41 11.10
C PHE A 261 6.17 -3.48 11.67
N GLN A 262 5.32 -4.32 11.09
CA GLN A 262 3.94 -4.47 11.51
C GLN A 262 3.77 -5.64 12.49
N TRP A 263 2.87 -5.50 13.46
CA TRP A 263 2.35 -6.63 14.22
C TRP A 263 0.82 -6.54 14.31
N ASP A 264 0.17 -7.62 13.90
CA ASP A 264 -1.28 -7.82 13.77
C ASP A 264 -1.92 -8.48 15.01
N GLY A 265 -1.15 -8.66 16.09
CA GLY A 265 -1.64 -9.31 17.31
C GLY A 265 -1.66 -10.84 17.25
N LEU A 266 -1.08 -11.45 16.22
CA LEU A 266 -0.94 -12.90 16.13
C LEU A 266 0.31 -13.43 16.81
N ASN A 267 0.23 -14.65 17.35
CA ASN A 267 1.38 -15.41 17.84
C ASN A 267 2.10 -16.16 16.69
N ASP A 268 3.20 -16.86 16.99
CA ASP A 268 3.96 -17.66 16.02
C ASP A 268 3.12 -18.77 15.34
N GLN A 269 2.01 -19.21 15.97
CA GLN A 269 1.07 -20.20 15.44
C GLN A 269 -0.04 -19.58 14.57
N GLY A 270 -0.04 -18.25 14.37
CA GLY A 270 -1.08 -17.55 13.63
C GLY A 270 -2.40 -17.39 14.40
N GLN A 271 -2.39 -17.62 15.72
CA GLN A 271 -3.56 -17.44 16.58
C GLN A 271 -3.55 -16.06 17.22
N LYS A 272 -4.73 -15.47 17.43
CA LYS A 272 -4.88 -14.20 18.15
C LYS A 272 -4.26 -14.33 19.54
N ALA A 273 -3.30 -13.48 19.84
CA ALA A 273 -2.70 -13.43 21.16
C ALA A 273 -3.73 -12.91 22.19
N PRO A 274 -3.66 -13.32 23.47
CA PRO A 274 -4.60 -12.83 24.48
C PRO A 274 -4.54 -11.30 24.64
N VAL A 275 -5.68 -10.69 24.99
CA VAL A 275 -5.72 -9.27 25.37
C VAL A 275 -4.75 -9.02 26.55
N GLY A 276 -3.95 -7.96 26.44
CA GLY A 276 -3.01 -7.61 27.49
C GLY A 276 -1.81 -6.78 27.03
N TYR A 277 -0.86 -6.61 27.93
CA TYR A 277 0.41 -5.92 27.67
C TYR A 277 1.41 -6.85 27.00
N TYR A 278 2.09 -6.30 26.00
CA TYR A 278 3.20 -6.96 25.30
C TYR A 278 4.40 -6.02 25.22
N VAL A 279 5.58 -6.61 25.09
CA VAL A 279 6.84 -5.89 24.92
C VAL A 279 7.48 -6.34 23.61
N LEU A 280 7.70 -5.40 22.69
CA LEU A 280 8.61 -5.59 21.57
C LEU A 280 10.03 -5.39 22.08
N HIS A 281 10.78 -6.48 22.14
CA HIS A 281 12.23 -6.49 22.38
C HIS A 281 12.95 -6.41 21.04
N ILE A 282 13.78 -5.39 20.89
CA ILE A 282 14.46 -5.05 19.65
C ILE A 282 15.95 -5.17 19.92
N GLN A 283 16.60 -6.10 19.24
CA GLN A 283 18.04 -6.24 19.22
C GLN A 283 18.55 -5.61 17.93
N LEU A 284 19.22 -4.46 18.05
CA LEU A 284 19.78 -3.72 16.94
C LEU A 284 21.28 -4.02 16.85
N PHE A 285 21.74 -4.43 15.69
CA PHE A 285 23.14 -4.80 15.43
C PHE A 285 23.77 -3.73 14.54
N GLU A 286 24.83 -3.10 15.03
CA GLU A 286 25.57 -2.09 14.27
C GLU A 286 26.36 -2.70 13.11
N PRO A 287 26.53 -1.97 12.00
CA PRO A 287 27.37 -2.41 10.90
C PRO A 287 28.82 -2.65 11.36
N ASN A 288 29.53 -3.53 10.65
CA ASN A 288 30.97 -3.80 10.84
C ASN A 288 31.38 -4.26 12.26
N GLY A 289 30.46 -4.88 13.01
CA GLY A 289 30.74 -5.40 14.35
C GLY A 289 30.70 -4.35 15.45
N GLY A 290 30.06 -3.19 15.20
CA GLY A 290 29.98 -2.04 16.11
C GLY A 290 29.28 -2.27 17.45
N GLY A 291 28.68 -3.45 17.67
CA GLY A 291 28.04 -3.85 18.92
C GLY A 291 26.55 -4.16 18.75
N ARG A 292 25.95 -4.68 19.83
CA ARG A 292 24.50 -4.97 19.93
C ARG A 292 23.88 -3.99 20.91
N GLN A 293 22.85 -3.28 20.47
CA GLN A 293 22.02 -2.41 21.30
C GLN A 293 20.65 -3.06 21.50
N GLU A 294 20.02 -2.82 22.66
CA GLU A 294 18.73 -3.41 22.99
C GLU A 294 17.71 -2.35 23.39
N TYR A 295 16.51 -2.46 22.83
CA TYR A 295 15.38 -1.59 23.12
C TYR A 295 14.15 -2.41 23.50
N LYS A 296 13.27 -1.79 24.27
CA LYS A 296 11.98 -2.35 24.67
C LYS A 296 10.90 -1.32 24.45
N LYS A 297 9.81 -1.73 23.81
CA LYS A 297 8.63 -0.89 23.56
C LYS A 297 7.39 -1.66 23.98
N THR A 298 6.57 -1.04 24.82
CA THR A 298 5.34 -1.65 25.32
C THR A 298 4.19 -1.32 24.38
N VAL A 299 3.36 -2.31 24.09
CA VAL A 299 2.12 -2.18 23.32
C VAL A 299 0.99 -2.90 24.05
N VAL A 300 -0.25 -2.45 23.87
CA VAL A 300 -1.44 -3.12 24.38
C VAL A 300 -2.21 -3.73 23.22
N LEU A 301 -2.48 -5.03 23.30
CA LEU A 301 -3.43 -5.70 22.44
C LEU A 301 -4.79 -5.69 23.12
N GLY A 302 -5.77 -5.02 22.51
CA GLY A 302 -7.14 -4.90 22.99
C GLY A 302 -8.13 -5.84 22.30
N ALA A 303 -9.38 -5.79 22.75
CA ALA A 303 -10.54 -6.31 22.05
C ALA A 303 -11.72 -5.36 22.26
N ARG A 304 -12.50 -5.11 21.21
CA ARG A 304 -13.83 -4.51 21.31
C ARG A 304 -14.84 -5.64 21.58
N PHE A 305 -15.76 -5.40 22.51
CA PHE A 305 -16.82 -6.34 22.91
C PHE A 305 -18.18 -5.85 22.40
#